data_AF-M2Y3U2-F1
#
_entry.id   AF-M2Y3U2-F1
#
_cell.length_a   1.000
_cell.length_b   1.000
_cell.length_c   1.000
_cell.angle_alpha   90.00
_cell.angle_beta   90.00
_cell.angle_gamma   90.00
#
_symmetry.space_group_name_H-M   'P 1'
#
loop_
_entity.id
_entity.type
_entity.pdbx_description
1 polymer ?
#
loop_
_entity_poly.entity_id
_entity_poly.type
_entity_poly.pdbx_seq_one_letter_code
_entity_poly.pdbx_strand_id
1 'polypeptide(L)'
;MYGDHATALVHHLYKSSSLPPYSEHLVRQVTEEINELYTRLVRLLERVNNDLTDPKIGGTAIFFHRIILRNKRCVLAYLLDRFYRLRESRYLSLPEQWEENTSASERELLGQYEQLVATYSDNMQIDVSSYYVVFISTSSTISRSEGDQGLWNYHD
;
A
#
# COMPACT_ATOMS: atom_id res chain seq x y z
N MET A 1 -14.83 -15.17 1.88
CA MET A 1 -13.93 -15.84 0.93
C MET A 1 -12.50 -15.39 1.20
N TYR A 2 -11.48 -16.10 0.70
CA TYR A 2 -10.09 -15.69 0.90
C TYR A 2 -9.78 -14.39 0.14
N GLY A 3 -9.09 -13.46 0.80
CA GLY A 3 -8.71 -12.16 0.25
C GLY A 3 -9.78 -11.07 0.34
N ASP A 4 -10.89 -11.31 1.03
CA ASP A 4 -11.93 -10.30 1.25
C ASP A 4 -11.39 -9.14 2.10
N HIS A 5 -10.68 -9.43 3.19
CA HIS A 5 -10.05 -8.42 4.04
C HIS A 5 -9.02 -7.59 3.26
N ALA A 6 -8.22 -8.24 2.40
CA ALA A 6 -7.22 -7.58 1.58
C ALA A 6 -7.86 -6.64 0.54
N THR A 7 -9.02 -7.02 0.00
CA THR A 7 -9.79 -6.19 -0.93
C THR A 7 -10.44 -5.02 -0.20
N ALA A 8 -10.99 -5.25 0.98
CA ALA A 8 -11.56 -4.20 1.84
C ALA A 8 -10.50 -3.15 2.23
N LEU A 9 -9.26 -3.57 2.49
CA LEU A 9 -8.15 -2.68 2.81
C LEU A 9 -7.82 -1.72 1.66
N VAL A 10 -7.72 -2.23 0.43
CA VAL A 10 -7.45 -1.40 -0.75
C VAL A 10 -8.64 -0.47 -1.05
N HIS A 11 -9.86 -0.98 -0.91
CA HIS A 11 -11.07 -0.20 -1.15
C HIS A 11 -11.27 0.92 -0.12
N HIS A 12 -10.90 0.69 1.15
CA HIS A 12 -10.88 1.71 2.18
C HIS A 12 -10.01 2.91 1.77
N LEU A 13 -8.83 2.62 1.20
CA LEU A 13 -7.89 3.64 0.73
C LEU A 13 -8.33 4.33 -0.57
N TYR A 14 -8.98 3.59 -1.48
CA TYR A 14 -9.51 4.14 -2.72
C TYR A 14 -10.65 5.14 -2.49
N LYS A 15 -11.51 4.88 -1.49
CA LYS A 15 -12.67 5.74 -1.18
C LYS A 15 -12.28 7.08 -0.56
N SER A 16 -11.17 7.12 0.17
CA SER A 16 -10.71 8.34 0.84
C SER A 16 -9.90 9.19 -0.13
N SER A 17 -10.27 10.47 -0.30
CA SER A 17 -9.47 11.45 -1.03
C SER A 17 -8.29 11.96 -0.20
N SER A 18 -8.48 12.12 1.11
CA SER A 18 -7.43 12.44 2.09
C SER A 18 -6.84 11.16 2.72
N LEU A 19 -5.79 11.30 3.54
CA LEU A 19 -5.20 10.17 4.27
C LEU A 19 -6.20 9.63 5.32
N PRO A 20 -6.71 8.40 5.18
CA PRO A 20 -7.64 7.84 6.16
C PRO A 20 -6.89 7.41 7.45
N PRO A 21 -7.59 7.11 8.55
CA PRO A 21 -6.96 6.53 9.74
C PRO A 21 -6.31 5.18 9.42
N TYR A 22 -5.15 4.91 10.03
CA TYR A 22 -4.45 3.64 9.85
C TYR A 22 -5.29 2.47 10.38
N SER A 23 -5.72 1.59 9.48
CA SER A 23 -6.53 0.43 9.85
C SER A 23 -5.67 -0.74 10.34
N GLU A 24 -5.19 -0.65 11.59
CA GLU A 24 -4.41 -1.71 12.22
C GLU A 24 -5.16 -3.05 12.25
N HIS A 25 -6.47 -3.00 12.51
CA HIS A 25 -7.31 -4.18 12.57
C HIS A 25 -7.34 -4.93 11.23
N LEU A 26 -7.58 -4.23 10.11
CA LEU A 26 -7.63 -4.87 8.79
C LEU A 26 -6.26 -5.41 8.38
N VAL A 27 -5.18 -4.66 8.64
CA VAL A 27 -3.82 -5.13 8.35
C VAL A 27 -3.54 -6.41 9.15
N ARG A 28 -3.87 -6.44 10.44
CA ARG A 28 -3.72 -7.62 11.30
C ARG A 28 -4.49 -8.81 10.76
N GLN A 29 -5.78 -8.64 10.43
CA GLN A 29 -6.60 -9.72 9.85
C GLN A 29 -6.00 -10.29 8.56
N VAL A 30 -5.50 -9.44 7.67
CA VAL A 30 -4.85 -9.91 6.43
C VAL A 30 -3.55 -10.66 6.73
N THR A 31 -2.75 -10.21 7.72
CA THR A 31 -1.54 -10.93 8.12
C THR A 31 -1.82 -12.28 8.79
N GLU A 32 -2.86 -12.36 9.61
CA GLU A 32 -3.34 -13.61 10.22
C GLU A 32 -3.80 -14.58 9.11
N GLU A 33 -4.58 -14.09 8.14
CA GLU A 33 -5.02 -14.88 6.99
C GLU A 33 -3.84 -15.40 6.15
N ILE A 34 -2.81 -14.57 5.91
CA ILE A 34 -1.57 -14.97 5.23
C ILE A 34 -0.87 -16.10 6.02
N ASN A 35 -0.74 -15.96 7.33
CA ASN A 35 -0.06 -16.94 8.19
C ASN A 35 -0.82 -18.27 8.24
N GLU A 36 -2.15 -18.23 8.32
CA GLU A 36 -2.99 -19.42 8.24
C GLU A 36 -2.81 -20.14 6.90
N LEU A 37 -2.90 -19.42 5.79
CA LEU A 37 -2.74 -19.98 4.44
C LEU A 37 -1.35 -20.56 4.24
N TYR A 38 -0.31 -19.88 4.75
CA TYR A 38 1.05 -20.36 4.71
C TYR A 38 1.21 -21.67 5.50
N THR A 39 0.67 -21.72 6.72
CA THR A 39 0.69 -22.92 7.56
C THR A 39 -0.03 -24.10 6.88
N ARG A 40 -1.17 -23.85 6.25
CA ARG A 40 -1.91 -24.87 5.49
C ARG A 40 -1.11 -25.36 4.28
N LEU A 41 -0.46 -24.46 3.55
CA LEU A 41 0.41 -24.79 2.43
C LEU A 41 1.59 -25.67 2.87
N VAL A 42 2.30 -25.29 3.94
CA VAL A 42 3.42 -26.07 4.48
C VAL A 42 2.98 -27.47 4.91
N ARG A 43 1.88 -27.57 5.66
CA ARG A 43 1.31 -28.88 6.06
C ARG A 43 0.91 -29.74 4.87
N LEU A 44 0.40 -29.13 3.80
CA LEU A 44 0.07 -29.86 2.56
C LEU A 44 1.34 -30.40 1.92
N LEU A 45 2.39 -29.59 1.79
CA LEU A 45 3.67 -29.97 1.19
C LEU A 45 4.38 -31.08 2.01
N GLU A 46 4.34 -30.99 3.33
CA GLU A 46 4.88 -32.02 4.23
C GLU A 46 4.16 -33.36 4.08
N ARG A 47 2.82 -33.35 4.01
CA ARG A 47 2.01 -34.58 3.85
C ARG A 47 2.31 -35.32 2.56
N VAL A 48 2.69 -34.60 1.51
CA VAL A 48 2.97 -35.18 0.19
C VAL A 48 4.47 -35.34 -0.04
N ASN A 49 5.31 -35.06 0.96
CA ASN A 49 6.76 -35.11 0.85
C ASN A 49 7.31 -34.31 -0.35
N ASN A 50 6.69 -33.16 -0.63
CA ASN A 50 6.92 -32.32 -1.81
C ASN A 50 6.65 -32.99 -3.18
N ASP A 51 6.00 -34.15 -3.22
CA ASP A 51 5.54 -34.78 -4.45
C ASP A 51 4.24 -34.11 -4.92
N LEU A 52 4.34 -33.38 -6.02
CA LEU A 52 3.23 -32.65 -6.65
C LEU A 52 2.75 -33.32 -7.95
N THR A 53 3.06 -34.62 -8.12
CA THR A 53 2.69 -35.37 -9.33
C THR A 53 1.17 -35.49 -9.48
N ASP A 54 0.40 -35.52 -8.38
CA ASP A 54 -1.06 -35.42 -8.45
C ASP A 54 -1.50 -33.99 -8.78
N PRO A 55 -2.13 -33.75 -9.94
CA PRO A 55 -2.57 -32.43 -10.35
C PRO A 55 -3.56 -31.77 -9.37
N LYS A 56 -4.32 -32.55 -8.58
CA LYS A 56 -5.21 -32.00 -7.55
C LYS A 56 -4.42 -31.34 -6.41
N ILE A 57 -3.35 -31.99 -5.99
CA ILE A 57 -2.47 -31.53 -4.91
C ILE A 57 -1.67 -30.32 -5.40
N GLY A 58 -1.07 -30.43 -6.60
CA GLY A 58 -0.36 -29.33 -7.24
C GLY A 58 -1.24 -28.10 -7.44
N GLY A 59 -2.46 -28.28 -7.94
CA GLY A 59 -3.43 -27.19 -8.11
C GLY A 59 -3.80 -26.50 -6.78
N THR A 60 -3.99 -27.28 -5.72
CA THR A 60 -4.30 -26.75 -4.38
C THR A 60 -3.11 -25.97 -3.79
N ALA A 61 -1.89 -26.47 -3.95
CA ALA A 61 -0.68 -25.78 -3.49
C ALA A 61 -0.48 -24.44 -4.22
N ILE A 62 -0.66 -24.43 -5.55
CA ILE A 62 -0.60 -23.21 -6.36
C ILE A 62 -1.69 -22.22 -5.92
N PHE A 63 -2.91 -22.70 -5.69
CA PHE A 63 -4.01 -21.86 -5.23
C PHE A 63 -3.67 -21.12 -3.92
N PHE A 64 -3.22 -21.84 -2.89
CA PHE A 64 -2.81 -21.20 -1.64
C PHE A 64 -1.66 -20.21 -1.83
N HIS A 65 -0.64 -20.61 -2.59
CA HIS A 65 0.49 -19.74 -2.89
C HIS A 65 0.05 -18.44 -3.58
N ARG A 66 -0.86 -18.51 -4.56
CA ARG A 66 -1.36 -17.35 -5.30
C ARG A 66 -2.16 -16.40 -4.42
N ILE A 67 -3.00 -16.92 -3.52
CA ILE A 67 -3.75 -16.10 -2.57
C ILE A 67 -2.80 -15.38 -1.60
N ILE A 68 -1.78 -16.08 -1.08
CA ILE A 68 -0.78 -15.46 -0.20
C ILE A 68 -0.09 -14.29 -0.91
N LEU A 69 0.35 -14.47 -2.16
CA LEU A 69 0.97 -13.41 -2.94
C LEU A 69 0.01 -12.24 -3.19
N ARG A 70 -1.27 -12.51 -3.48
CA ARG A 70 -2.30 -11.48 -3.64
C ARG A 70 -2.47 -10.66 -2.36
N ASN A 71 -2.65 -11.31 -1.22
CA ASN A 71 -2.83 -10.63 0.06
C ASN A 71 -1.60 -9.79 0.43
N LYS A 72 -0.38 -10.32 0.23
CA LYS A 72 0.87 -9.55 0.40
C LYS A 72 0.91 -8.31 -0.48
N ARG A 73 0.57 -8.45 -1.77
CA ARG A 73 0.54 -7.32 -2.71
C ARG A 73 -0.45 -6.24 -2.27
N CYS A 74 -1.63 -6.61 -1.80
CA CYS A 74 -2.65 -5.66 -1.32
C CYS A 74 -2.17 -4.88 -0.09
N VAL A 75 -1.54 -5.55 0.89
CA VAL A 75 -0.98 -4.88 2.08
C VAL A 75 0.14 -3.92 1.67
N LEU A 76 1.07 -4.36 0.82
CA LEU A 76 2.16 -3.50 0.35
C LEU A 76 1.64 -2.30 -0.45
N ALA A 77 0.65 -2.50 -1.32
CA ALA A 77 0.03 -1.41 -2.08
C ALA A 77 -0.64 -0.40 -1.15
N TYR A 78 -1.35 -0.87 -0.12
CA TYR A 78 -1.96 0.00 0.89
C TYR A 78 -0.91 0.83 1.64
N LEU A 79 0.16 0.20 2.13
CA LEU A 79 1.23 0.90 2.86
C LEU A 79 1.98 1.89 1.97
N LEU A 80 2.27 1.52 0.73
CA LEU A 80 2.99 2.36 -0.21
C LEU A 80 2.17 3.60 -0.61
N ASP A 81 0.89 3.45 -0.88
CA ASP A 81 0.02 4.58 -1.22
C ASP A 81 -0.10 5.57 -0.05
N ARG A 82 -0.27 5.05 1.18
CA ARG A 82 -0.25 5.88 2.39
C ARG A 82 1.06 6.65 2.56
N PHE A 83 2.20 6.00 2.33
CA PHE A 83 3.50 6.65 2.37
C PHE A 83 3.59 7.80 1.36
N TYR A 84 3.10 7.60 0.13
CA TYR A 84 3.09 8.68 -0.87
C TYR A 84 2.22 9.86 -0.44
N ARG A 85 1.02 9.61 0.09
CA ARG A 85 0.14 10.67 0.62
C ARG A 85 0.77 11.42 1.78
N LEU A 86 1.44 10.72 2.69
CA LEU A 86 2.16 11.32 3.82
C LEU A 86 3.34 12.19 3.35
N ARG A 87 4.08 11.69 2.38
CA ARG A 87 5.18 12.44 1.76
C ARG A 87 4.66 13.70 1.08
N GLU A 88 3.55 13.63 0.35
CA GLU A 88 2.94 14.79 -0.30
C GLU A 88 2.38 15.80 0.72
N SER A 89 1.77 15.32 1.81
CA SER A 89 1.21 16.20 2.84
C SER A 89 2.28 17.04 3.55
N ARG A 90 3.52 16.56 3.63
CA ARG A 90 4.67 17.37 4.10
C ARG A 90 4.83 18.66 3.30
N TYR A 91 4.72 18.60 1.99
CA TYR A 91 4.96 19.75 1.10
C TYR A 91 3.73 20.65 0.95
N LEU A 92 2.53 20.11 1.08
CA LEU A 92 1.26 20.82 0.89
C LEU A 92 0.71 21.49 2.16
N SER A 93 1.50 21.55 3.24
CA SER A 93 1.10 21.85 4.62
C SER A 93 0.18 20.78 5.23
N LEU A 94 0.64 20.17 6.32
CA LEU A 94 -0.01 19.02 6.96
C LEU A 94 -1.37 19.43 7.55
N PRO A 95 -2.49 18.76 7.19
CA PRO A 95 -3.80 19.03 7.80
C PRO A 95 -3.81 18.67 9.29
N GLU A 96 -4.41 19.47 10.16
CA GLU A 96 -4.39 19.38 11.64
C GLU A 96 -4.66 17.97 12.23
N GLN A 97 -5.32 17.07 11.50
CA GLN A 97 -5.69 15.71 11.95
C GLN A 97 -4.75 14.58 11.45
N TRP A 98 -3.59 14.92 10.87
CA TRP A 98 -2.68 13.91 10.31
C TRP A 98 -2.04 13.00 11.39
N GLU A 99 -1.78 13.54 12.57
CA GLU A 99 -1.15 12.81 13.69
C GLU A 99 -2.04 11.68 14.22
N GLU A 100 -3.35 11.92 14.26
CA GLU A 100 -4.35 10.93 14.72
C GLU A 100 -4.55 9.80 13.70
N ASN A 101 -4.36 10.11 12.41
CA ASN A 101 -4.55 9.17 11.31
C ASN A 101 -3.32 8.30 11.01
N THR A 102 -2.17 8.60 11.64
CA THR A 102 -0.89 7.93 11.40
C THR A 102 -0.51 6.97 12.52
N SER A 103 0.04 5.82 12.12
CA SER A 103 0.62 4.89 13.10
C SER A 103 1.93 5.44 13.67
N ALA A 104 2.38 4.90 14.81
CA ALA A 104 3.67 5.26 15.39
C ALA A 104 4.84 4.95 14.45
N SER A 105 4.77 3.84 13.69
CA SER A 105 5.80 3.47 12.72
C SER A 105 5.84 4.38 11.50
N GLU A 106 4.68 4.87 11.04
CA GLU A 106 4.61 5.86 9.95
C GLU A 106 5.24 7.19 10.38
N ARG A 107 5.04 7.60 11.64
CA ARG A 107 5.67 8.80 12.21
C ARG A 107 7.18 8.67 12.32
N GLU A 108 7.69 7.52 12.75
CA GLU A 108 9.13 7.26 12.78
C GLU A 108 9.74 7.31 11.37
N LEU A 109 9.10 6.66 10.39
CA LEU A 109 9.53 6.69 8.99
C LEU A 109 9.55 8.12 8.43
N LEU A 110 8.54 8.94 8.75
CA LEU A 110 8.50 10.34 8.33
C LEU A 110 9.66 11.14 8.95
N GLY A 111 9.94 10.93 10.24
CA GLY A 111 11.09 11.56 10.91
C GLY A 111 12.43 11.20 10.27
N GLN A 112 12.64 9.92 9.94
CA GLN A 112 13.85 9.47 9.21
C GLN A 112 13.94 10.10 7.81
N TYR A 113 12.80 10.19 7.11
CA TYR A 113 12.73 10.83 5.79
C TYR A 113 13.06 12.32 5.87
N GLU A 114 12.55 13.04 6.88
CA GLU A 114 12.84 14.45 7.10
C GLU A 114 14.32 14.71 7.38
N GLN A 115 14.95 13.88 8.21
CA GLN A 115 16.40 13.94 8.46
C GLN A 115 17.22 13.75 7.18
N LEU A 116 16.79 12.83 6.31
CA LEU A 116 17.45 12.59 5.02
C LEU A 116 17.30 13.79 4.08
N VAL A 117 16.11 14.40 4.02
CA VAL A 117 15.87 15.60 3.22
C VAL A 117 16.67 16.79 3.76
N ALA A 118 16.75 16.98 5.07
CA ALA A 118 17.56 18.03 5.69
C ALA A 118 19.04 17.85 5.33
N THR A 119 19.59 16.65 5.54
CA THR A 119 20.97 16.31 5.20
C THR A 119 21.27 16.57 3.72
N TYR A 120 20.34 16.20 2.83
CA TYR A 120 20.50 16.44 1.40
C TYR A 120 20.45 17.94 1.05
N SER A 121 19.54 18.69 1.67
CA SER A 121 19.40 20.14 1.47
C SER A 121 20.65 20.89 1.93
N ASP A 122 21.22 20.49 3.07
CA ASP A 122 22.47 21.04 3.60
C ASP A 122 23.66 20.76 2.68
N ASN A 123 23.77 19.52 2.18
CA ASN A 123 24.86 19.12 1.29
C ASN A 123 24.81 19.85 -0.07
N MET A 124 23.61 20.06 -0.61
CA MET A 124 23.42 20.71 -1.90
C MET A 124 23.30 22.24 -1.80
N GLN A 125 23.20 22.79 -0.57
CA GLN A 125 22.90 24.20 -0.30
C GLN A 125 21.66 24.70 -1.05
N ILE A 126 20.69 23.81 -1.28
CA ILE A 126 19.45 24.07 -2.00
C ILE A 126 18.29 23.62 -1.11
N ASP A 127 17.33 24.52 -0.88
CA ASP A 127 16.09 24.16 -0.21
C ASP A 127 15.16 23.41 -1.17
N VAL A 128 15.18 22.08 -1.07
CA VAL A 128 14.35 21.19 -1.89
C VAL A 128 12.86 21.29 -1.51
N SER A 129 12.54 21.82 -0.33
CA SER A 129 11.17 21.95 0.15
C SER A 129 10.37 22.99 -0.65
N SER A 130 11.02 24.09 -1.02
CA SER A 130 10.45 25.19 -1.82
C SER A 130 10.08 24.77 -3.26
N TYR A 131 10.90 23.93 -3.91
CA TYR A 131 10.70 23.56 -5.32
C TYR A 131 9.54 22.58 -5.56
N TYR A 132 9.23 21.72 -4.59
CA TYR A 132 8.19 20.69 -4.74
C TYR A 132 6.76 21.29 -4.83
N VAL A 133 6.51 22.40 -4.12
CA VAL A 133 5.21 23.08 -4.12
C VAL A 133 4.87 23.66 -5.51
N VAL A 134 5.89 24.13 -6.24
CA VAL A 134 5.75 24.69 -7.59
C VAL A 134 5.43 23.58 -8.62
N PHE A 135 5.96 22.38 -8.44
CA PHE A 135 5.72 21.26 -9.35
C PHE A 135 4.31 20.65 -9.17
N ILE A 136 3.78 20.62 -7.95
CA ILE A 136 2.43 20.11 -7.67
C ILE A 136 1.35 21.10 -8.16
N SER A 137 1.56 22.41 -7.99
CA SER A 137 0.64 23.45 -8.49
C SER A 137 0.58 23.53 -10.03
N THR A 138 1.69 23.24 -10.71
CA THR A 138 1.74 23.15 -12.18
C THR A 138 1.19 21.82 -12.73
N SER A 139 1.32 20.71 -12.01
CA SER A 139 0.76 19.41 -12.42
C SER A 139 -0.75 19.29 -12.15
N SER A 140 -1.25 19.91 -11.08
CA SER A 140 -2.69 19.97 -10.76
C SER A 140 -3.48 20.89 -11.70
N THR A 141 -2.83 21.85 -12.35
CA THR A 141 -3.44 22.67 -13.42
C THR A 141 -3.51 21.92 -14.75
N ILE A 142 -2.50 21.09 -15.07
CA ILE A 142 -2.48 20.26 -16.29
C ILE A 142 -3.52 19.11 -16.21
N SER A 143 -3.64 18.45 -15.05
CA SER A 143 -4.61 17.35 -14.86
C SER A 143 -6.08 17.79 -14.78
N ARG A 144 -6.36 19.09 -14.57
CA ARG A 144 -7.73 19.64 -14.63
C ARG A 144 -8.16 20.09 -16.03
N SER A 145 -7.26 20.15 -17.01
CA SER A 145 -7.59 20.54 -18.39
C SER A 145 -7.72 19.38 -19.38
N GLU A 146 -7.33 18.15 -19.00
CA GLU A 146 -7.41 16.98 -19.89
C GLU A 146 -8.32 15.90 -19.32
N GLY A 147 -9.59 15.95 -19.75
CA GLY A 147 -10.23 14.74 -20.27
C GLY A 147 -10.72 13.69 -19.26
N ASP A 148 -11.65 14.09 -18.42
CA ASP A 148 -12.63 13.23 -17.76
C ASP A 148 -13.59 12.59 -18.80
N GLN A 149 -13.08 11.66 -19.62
CA GLN A 149 -13.90 10.81 -20.49
C GLN A 149 -13.13 9.62 -21.11
N GLY A 150 -13.40 8.43 -20.58
CA GLY A 150 -13.27 7.15 -21.30
C GLY A 150 -12.00 6.36 -20.99
N LEU A 151 -12.12 5.28 -20.21
CA LEU A 151 -11.32 4.04 -20.37
C LEU A 151 -11.78 2.90 -19.42
N TRP A 152 -13.09 2.72 -19.20
CA TRP A 152 -13.62 1.48 -18.61
C TRP A 152 -14.92 1.04 -19.29
N ASN A 153 -14.84 0.73 -20.58
CA ASN A 153 -15.78 -0.19 -21.23
C ASN A 153 -15.03 -1.50 -21.49
N TYR A 154 -15.12 -2.43 -20.55
CA TYR A 154 -14.99 -3.85 -20.85
C TYR A 154 -16.40 -4.43 -20.81
N HIS A 155 -16.97 -4.64 -22.00
CA HIS A 155 -18.15 -5.47 -22.19
C HIS A 155 -17.78 -6.94 -22.02
N ASP A 156 -18.70 -7.65 -21.35
CA ASP A 156 -19.14 -9.05 -21.49
C ASP A 156 -18.11 -10.12 -21.91
#